data_AF-A0A1V2RNY0-F1
#
_entry.id   AF-A0A1V2RNY0-F1
#
_cell.length_a   1.000
_cell.length_b   1.000
_cell.length_c   1.000
_cell.angle_alpha   90.00
_cell.angle_beta   90.00
_cell.angle_gamma   90.00
#
_symmetry.space_group_name_H-M   'P 1'
#
loop_
_entity.id
_entity.type
_entity.pdbx_description
1 polymer ?
#
loop_
_entity_poly.entity_id
_entity_poly.type
_entity_poly.pdbx_seq_one_letter_code
_entity_poly.pdbx_strand_id
1 'polypeptide(L)'
;MLRHARAAAVDLGRPFTMPHVGMIHPFSEATVTMQRAEYAMVRDRPEEVLRLSKGVGVEQLSKTSGNRNRHLLDVAHAQARTRRYSRAVETLARIHHDAPQWLPHQRYAQDVVRLIVERRRTLTPAMRQLAEVVRLPL
;
A
#
# COMPACT_ATOMS: atom_id res chain seq x y z
N MET A 1 -3.57 -1.09 21.90
CA MET A 1 -3.41 0.30 21.40
C MET A 1 -4.33 0.66 20.23
N LEU A 2 -4.42 -0.08 19.11
CA LEU A 2 -5.22 0.34 17.94
C LEU A 2 -6.75 0.49 18.15
N ARG A 3 -7.34 -0.18 19.16
CA ARG A 3 -8.78 -0.05 19.48
C ARG A 3 -9.16 1.36 19.94
N HIS A 4 -8.27 2.04 20.67
CA HIS A 4 -8.51 3.40 21.15
C HIS A 4 -8.31 4.46 20.06
N ALA A 5 -7.42 4.20 19.09
CA ALA A 5 -7.20 5.11 17.96
C ALA A 5 -8.44 5.29 17.08
N ARG A 6 -9.26 4.24 16.90
CA ARG A 6 -10.54 4.35 16.17
C ARG A 6 -11.55 5.23 16.91
N ALA A 7 -11.63 5.10 18.23
CA ALA A 7 -12.52 5.93 19.04
C ALA A 7 -12.15 7.41 18.91
N ALA A 8 -10.86 7.74 19.01
CA ALA A 8 -10.37 9.10 18.79
C ALA A 8 -10.65 9.62 17.37
N ALA A 9 -10.52 8.79 16.33
CA ALA A 9 -10.81 9.17 14.95
C ALA A 9 -12.29 9.52 14.70
N VAL A 10 -13.20 8.81 15.37
CA VAL A 10 -14.65 9.08 15.28
C VAL A 10 -15.00 10.33 16.09
N ASP A 11 -14.38 10.53 17.25
CA ASP A 11 -14.63 11.65 18.16
C ASP A 11 -14.10 13.00 17.61
N LEU A 12 -12.97 12.98 16.88
CA LEU A 12 -12.34 14.18 16.31
C LEU A 12 -13.13 14.85 15.17
N GLY A 13 -14.18 14.21 14.62
CA GLY A 13 -15.02 14.83 13.58
C GLY A 13 -14.25 15.27 12.31
N ARG A 14 -14.70 16.36 11.67
CA ARG A 14 -14.15 16.87 10.39
C ARG A 14 -12.65 17.15 10.54
N PRO A 15 -11.79 16.68 9.62
CA PRO A 15 -10.34 16.80 9.79
C PRO A 15 -9.90 18.26 9.96
N PHE A 16 -9.16 18.52 11.04
CA PHE A 16 -8.55 19.82 11.31
C PHE A 16 -7.45 20.12 10.30
N THR A 17 -7.72 21.03 9.35
CA THR A 17 -6.80 21.43 8.28
C THR A 17 -5.74 22.38 8.82
N MET A 18 -4.50 21.90 9.02
CA MET A 18 -3.34 22.77 9.25
C MET A 18 -2.77 23.23 7.90
N PRO A 19 -2.77 24.53 7.56
CA PRO A 19 -2.48 24.99 6.20
C PRO A 19 -1.00 24.90 5.79
N HIS A 20 -0.08 24.56 6.71
CA HIS A 20 1.37 24.65 6.49
C HIS A 20 2.13 23.33 6.63
N VAL A 21 1.45 22.27 7.09
CA VAL A 21 2.02 20.92 7.23
C VAL A 21 1.14 20.02 6.37
N GLY A 22 1.60 19.72 5.16
CA GLY A 22 0.82 18.99 4.15
C GLY A 22 0.17 17.74 4.73
N MET A 23 -1.16 17.80 4.91
CA MET A 23 -2.12 16.69 4.94
C MET A 23 -1.64 15.36 5.55
N ILE A 24 -1.06 15.38 6.76
CA ILE A 24 -0.92 14.18 7.58
C ILE A 24 -1.87 14.34 8.78
N HIS A 25 -3.03 13.70 8.71
CA HIS A 25 -3.91 13.53 9.87
C HIS A 25 -3.59 12.19 10.53
N PRO A 26 -2.75 12.15 11.59
CA PRO A 26 -2.33 10.91 12.23
C PRO A 26 -3.50 10.07 12.79
N PHE A 27 -4.67 10.69 13.00
CA PHE A 27 -5.86 10.06 13.57
C PHE A 27 -7.11 10.14 12.69
N SER A 28 -6.99 10.34 11.37
CA SER A 28 -8.15 10.15 10.49
C SER A 28 -8.57 8.68 10.45
N GLU A 29 -9.84 8.39 10.20
CA GLU A 29 -10.33 7.00 10.04
C GLU A 29 -9.54 6.26 8.94
N ALA A 30 -9.21 6.93 7.85
CA ALA A 30 -8.38 6.39 6.77
C ALA A 30 -6.99 6.01 7.29
N THR A 31 -6.29 6.91 8.01
CA THR A 31 -4.97 6.63 8.58
C THR A 31 -4.99 5.45 9.56
N VAL A 32 -5.98 5.40 10.46
CA VAL A 32 -6.13 4.30 11.41
C VAL A 32 -6.41 2.98 10.67
N THR A 33 -7.22 3.00 9.62
CA THR A 33 -7.52 1.81 8.80
C THR A 33 -6.28 1.33 8.04
N MET A 34 -5.48 2.24 7.48
CA MET A 34 -4.18 1.91 6.88
C MET A 34 -3.24 1.26 7.90
N GLN A 35 -3.13 1.80 9.12
CA GLN A 35 -2.28 1.21 10.17
C GLN A 35 -2.76 -0.18 10.59
N ARG A 36 -4.07 -0.42 10.63
CA ARG A 36 -4.64 -1.75 10.90
C ARG A 36 -4.34 -2.73 9.77
N ALA A 37 -4.37 -2.27 8.51
CA ALA A 37 -4.01 -3.08 7.36
C ALA A 37 -2.52 -3.45 7.39
N GLU A 38 -1.63 -2.49 7.67
CA GLU A 38 -0.20 -2.75 7.87
C GLU A 38 0.04 -3.79 8.98
N TYR A 39 -0.62 -3.63 10.14
CA TYR A 39 -0.54 -4.61 11.23
C TYR A 39 -1.06 -6.01 10.82
N ALA A 40 -2.14 -6.08 10.03
CA ALA A 40 -2.65 -7.34 9.51
C ALA A 40 -1.65 -8.00 8.55
N MET A 41 -0.97 -7.21 7.72
CA MET A 41 0.06 -7.70 6.81
C MET A 41 1.27 -8.26 7.57
N VAL A 42 1.75 -7.54 8.59
CA VAL A 42 2.82 -8.01 9.51
C VAL A 42 2.47 -9.33 10.19
N ARG A 43 1.18 -9.59 10.44
CA ARG A 43 0.69 -10.85 11.05
C ARG A 43 0.29 -11.92 10.03
N ASP A 44 0.69 -11.78 8.77
CA ASP A 44 0.38 -12.72 7.70
C ASP A 44 -1.13 -12.98 7.51
N ARG A 45 -1.95 -11.93 7.64
CA ARG A 45 -3.41 -11.98 7.40
C ARG A 45 -3.80 -11.23 6.13
N PRO A 46 -3.40 -11.68 4.93
CA PRO A 46 -3.56 -10.91 3.71
C PRO A 46 -5.05 -10.68 3.34
N GLU A 47 -5.96 -11.60 3.64
CA GLU A 47 -7.39 -11.40 3.39
C GLU A 47 -7.95 -10.23 4.21
N GLU A 48 -7.47 -10.06 5.44
CA GLU A 48 -7.85 -8.96 6.33
C GLU A 48 -7.34 -7.62 5.80
N VAL A 49 -6.12 -7.57 5.23
CA VAL A 49 -5.58 -6.39 4.54
C VAL A 49 -6.53 -5.96 3.41
N LEU A 50 -6.92 -6.91 2.55
CA LEU A 50 -7.81 -6.64 1.41
C LEU A 50 -9.23 -6.28 1.84
N ARG A 51 -9.68 -6.72 3.02
CA ARG A 51 -10.96 -6.32 3.59
C ARG A 51 -10.91 -4.89 4.11
N LEU A 52 -9.85 -4.54 4.84
CA LEU A 52 -9.64 -3.21 5.41
C LEU A 52 -9.41 -2.14 4.33
N SER A 53 -8.69 -2.48 3.25
CA SER A 53 -8.36 -1.53 2.18
C SER A 53 -9.59 -0.94 1.49
N LYS A 54 -10.71 -1.65 1.47
CA LYS A 54 -11.99 -1.17 0.92
C LYS A 54 -12.51 0.09 1.61
N GLY A 55 -12.17 0.30 2.89
CA GLY A 55 -12.62 1.43 3.70
C GLY A 55 -11.65 2.62 3.75
N VAL A 56 -10.49 2.55 3.09
CA VAL A 56 -9.46 3.60 3.20
C VAL A 56 -9.74 4.82 2.32
N GLY A 57 -10.42 4.64 1.18
CA GLY A 57 -10.65 5.76 0.25
C GLY A 57 -9.35 6.28 -0.37
N VAL A 58 -8.50 5.38 -0.89
CA VAL A 58 -7.16 5.73 -1.40
C VAL A 58 -7.16 6.75 -2.55
N GLU A 59 -8.30 6.93 -3.23
CA GLU A 59 -8.49 7.94 -4.28
C GLU A 59 -8.57 9.36 -3.72
N GLN A 60 -9.02 9.51 -2.47
CA GLN A 60 -9.14 10.81 -1.80
C GLN A 60 -7.82 11.26 -1.15
N LEU A 61 -6.81 10.38 -1.10
CA LEU A 61 -5.50 10.67 -0.53
C LEU A 61 -4.56 11.22 -1.61
N SER A 62 -3.67 12.14 -1.22
CA SER A 62 -2.64 12.65 -2.12
C SER A 62 -1.79 11.52 -2.71
N LYS A 63 -1.66 11.50 -4.04
CA LYS A 63 -0.88 10.50 -4.79
C LYS A 63 0.60 10.46 -4.41
N THR A 64 1.15 11.58 -3.97
CA THR A 64 2.55 11.69 -3.53
C THR A 64 2.73 11.38 -2.04
N SER A 65 1.65 11.08 -1.31
CA SER A 65 1.73 10.73 0.10
C SER A 65 2.44 9.38 0.31
N GLY A 66 3.52 9.39 1.09
CA GLY A 66 4.22 8.17 1.48
C GLY A 66 3.32 7.18 2.24
N ASN A 67 2.38 7.66 3.06
CA ASN A 67 1.44 6.80 3.78
C ASN A 67 0.49 6.07 2.83
N ARG A 68 -0.04 6.78 1.82
CA ARG A 68 -0.86 6.16 0.77
C ARG A 68 -0.06 5.11 0.01
N ASN A 69 1.16 5.44 -0.40
CA ASN A 69 1.98 4.54 -1.20
C ASN A 69 2.43 3.30 -0.41
N ARG A 70 2.75 3.44 0.88
CA ARG A 70 3.03 2.30 1.78
C ARG A 70 1.79 1.41 1.96
N HIS A 71 0.61 2.00 2.14
CA HIS A 71 -0.63 1.23 2.22
C HIS A 71 -0.92 0.46 0.93
N LEU A 72 -0.77 1.09 -0.25
CA LEU A 72 -0.95 0.40 -1.53
C LEU A 72 0.08 -0.73 -1.71
N LEU A 73 1.29 -0.58 -1.18
CA LEU A 73 2.30 -1.64 -1.19
C LEU A 73 1.90 -2.83 -0.32
N ASP A 74 1.32 -2.61 0.87
CA ASP A 74 0.71 -3.68 1.68
C ASP A 74 -0.45 -4.37 0.95
N VAL A 75 -1.28 -3.60 0.24
CA VAL A 75 -2.36 -4.15 -0.59
C VAL A 75 -1.80 -5.02 -1.72
N ALA A 76 -0.74 -4.57 -2.40
CA ALA A 76 -0.08 -5.35 -3.45
C ALA A 76 0.52 -6.65 -2.89
N HIS A 77 1.16 -6.60 -1.71
CA HIS A 77 1.67 -7.79 -1.04
C HIS A 77 0.54 -8.76 -0.69
N ALA A 78 -0.56 -8.28 -0.10
CA ALA A 78 -1.72 -9.10 0.22
C ALA A 78 -2.37 -9.73 -1.03
N GLN A 79 -2.45 -8.99 -2.13
CA GLN A 79 -2.89 -9.52 -3.43
C GLN A 79 -1.95 -10.64 -3.92
N ALA A 80 -0.63 -10.45 -3.86
CA ALA A 80 0.34 -11.48 -4.25
C ALA A 80 0.24 -12.74 -3.37
N ARG A 81 0.12 -12.58 -2.05
CA ARG A 81 -0.05 -13.69 -1.08
C ARG A 81 -1.33 -14.49 -1.28
N THR A 82 -2.38 -13.83 -1.76
CA THR A 82 -3.66 -14.47 -2.13
C THR A 82 -3.73 -14.88 -3.61
N ARG A 83 -2.58 -14.96 -4.29
CA ARG A 83 -2.43 -15.38 -5.70
C ARG A 83 -3.15 -14.48 -6.72
N ARG A 84 -3.50 -13.25 -6.35
CA ARG A 84 -4.11 -12.23 -7.22
C ARG A 84 -3.03 -11.42 -7.95
N TYR A 85 -2.12 -12.12 -8.64
CA TYR A 85 -0.90 -11.51 -9.19
C TYR A 85 -1.15 -10.38 -10.18
N SER A 86 -2.16 -10.48 -11.04
CA SER A 86 -2.48 -9.40 -12.00
C SER A 86 -2.86 -8.11 -11.27
N ARG A 87 -3.66 -8.22 -10.19
CA ARG A 87 -4.03 -7.07 -9.35
C ARG A 87 -2.82 -6.49 -8.61
N ALA A 88 -1.92 -7.36 -8.14
CA ALA A 88 -0.68 -6.93 -7.50
C ALA A 88 0.19 -6.11 -8.46
N VAL A 89 0.36 -6.59 -9.70
CA VAL A 89 1.08 -5.87 -10.77
C VAL A 89 0.42 -4.54 -11.10
N GLU A 90 -0.91 -4.50 -11.27
CA GLU A 90 -1.67 -3.26 -11.49
C GLU A 90 -1.45 -2.25 -10.35
N THR A 91 -1.49 -2.72 -9.11
CA THR A 91 -1.30 -1.87 -7.93
C THR A 91 0.12 -1.32 -7.84
N LEU A 92 1.15 -2.15 -8.10
CA LEU A 92 2.55 -1.71 -8.13
C LEU A 92 2.81 -0.71 -9.26
N ALA A 93 2.27 -0.98 -10.46
CA ALA A 93 2.38 -0.09 -11.60
C ALA A 93 1.73 1.27 -11.30
N ARG A 94 0.59 1.27 -10.61
CA ARG A 94 -0.07 2.49 -10.14
C ARG A 94 0.80 3.28 -9.16
N ILE A 95 1.41 2.61 -8.17
CA ILE A 95 2.32 3.29 -7.22
C ILE A 95 3.49 3.92 -7.98
N HIS A 96 4.09 3.19 -8.92
CA HIS A 96 5.19 3.71 -9.72
C HIS A 96 4.78 4.91 -10.58
N HIS A 97 3.60 4.85 -11.21
CA HIS A 97 3.07 5.97 -11.99
C HIS A 97 2.82 7.21 -11.13
N ASP A 98 2.20 7.03 -9.96
CA ASP A 98 1.85 8.13 -9.04
C ASP A 98 3.10 8.70 -8.32
N ALA A 99 4.14 7.90 -8.10
CA ALA A 99 5.35 8.27 -7.36
C ALA A 99 6.61 7.54 -7.89
N PRO A 100 7.13 7.93 -9.07
CA PRO A 100 8.16 7.17 -9.80
C PRO A 100 9.49 7.04 -9.05
N GLN A 101 9.86 8.05 -8.27
CA GLN A 101 11.09 8.06 -7.47
C GLN A 101 10.95 7.33 -6.13
N TRP A 102 9.71 7.06 -5.68
CA TRP A 102 9.47 6.48 -4.35
C TRP A 102 9.63 4.96 -4.35
N LEU A 103 9.00 4.27 -5.31
CA LEU A 103 8.96 2.80 -5.36
C LEU A 103 10.35 2.14 -5.48
N PRO A 104 11.29 2.64 -6.33
CA PRO A 104 12.64 2.08 -6.43
C PRO A 104 13.45 2.10 -5.13
N HIS A 105 13.12 3.01 -4.20
CA HIS A 105 13.81 3.16 -2.92
C HIS A 105 13.20 2.30 -1.81
N GLN A 106 12.15 1.52 -2.10
CA GLN A 106 11.51 0.64 -1.12
C GLN A 106 12.01 -0.80 -1.26
N ARG A 107 12.84 -1.26 -0.31
CA ARG A 107 13.23 -2.68 -0.23
C ARG A 107 12.02 -3.62 -0.21
N TYR A 108 10.97 -3.22 0.51
CA TYR A 108 9.74 -4.00 0.57
C TYR A 108 9.06 -4.19 -0.79
N ALA A 109 9.17 -3.22 -1.72
CA ALA A 109 8.66 -3.39 -3.08
C ALA A 109 9.43 -4.45 -3.86
N GLN A 110 10.75 -4.52 -3.68
CA GLN A 110 11.57 -5.57 -4.28
C GLN A 110 11.13 -6.96 -3.82
N ASP A 111 10.84 -7.15 -2.53
CA ASP A 111 10.39 -8.43 -1.99
C ASP A 111 9.02 -8.84 -2.54
N VAL A 112 8.08 -7.89 -2.69
CA VAL A 112 6.77 -8.16 -3.30
C VAL A 112 6.90 -8.53 -4.78
N VAL A 113 7.73 -7.81 -5.55
CA VAL A 113 7.96 -8.13 -6.96
C VAL A 113 8.64 -9.50 -7.09
N ARG A 114 9.63 -9.80 -6.24
CA ARG A 114 10.29 -11.11 -6.18
C ARG A 114 9.27 -12.23 -5.99
N LEU A 115 8.38 -12.09 -5.00
CA LEU A 115 7.29 -13.05 -4.76
C LEU A 115 6.39 -13.25 -5.98
N ILE A 116 6.10 -12.19 -6.73
CA ILE A 116 5.27 -12.28 -7.94
C ILE A 116 6.01 -13.04 -9.04
N VAL A 117 7.27 -12.69 -9.33
CA VAL A 117 8.02 -13.28 -10.46
C VAL A 117 8.38 -14.74 -10.22
N GLU A 118 8.76 -15.12 -8.99
CA GLU A 118 9.09 -16.52 -8.63
C GLU A 118 7.92 -17.48 -8.81
N ARG A 119 6.68 -16.97 -8.78
CA ARG A 119 5.46 -17.77 -8.95
C ARG A 119 5.01 -17.89 -10.41
N ARG A 120 5.77 -17.36 -11.37
CA ARG A 120 5.39 -17.27 -12.78
C ARG A 120 6.41 -17.98 -13.67
N ARG A 121 5.92 -18.92 -14.49
CA ARG A 121 6.73 -19.60 -15.52
C ARG A 121 7.16 -18.66 -16.65
N THR A 122 6.29 -17.72 -17.01
CA THR A 122 6.55 -16.72 -18.06
C THR A 122 6.21 -15.33 -17.53
N LEU A 123 7.19 -14.42 -17.58
CA LEU A 123 7.03 -13.04 -17.14
C LEU A 123 6.42 -12.19 -18.26
N THR A 124 5.39 -11.41 -17.91
CA THR A 124 4.81 -10.42 -18.81
C THR A 124 5.73 -9.18 -18.93
N PRO A 125 5.57 -8.34 -19.97
CA PRO A 125 6.34 -7.10 -20.09
C PRO A 125 6.22 -6.21 -18.84
N ALA A 126 5.01 -6.06 -18.29
CA ALA A 126 4.78 -5.29 -17.07
C ALA A 126 5.53 -5.85 -15.84
N MET A 127 5.65 -7.18 -15.72
CA MET A 127 6.43 -7.80 -14.64
C MET A 127 7.93 -7.52 -14.79
N ARG A 128 8.45 -7.57 -16.02
CA ARG A 128 9.86 -7.27 -16.31
C ARG A 128 10.18 -5.80 -16.03
N GLN A 129 9.31 -4.90 -16.47
CA GLN A 129 9.42 -3.47 -16.18
C GLN A 129 9.41 -3.20 -14.67
N LEU A 130 8.49 -3.83 -13.91
CA LEU A 130 8.48 -3.67 -12.46
C LEU A 130 9.75 -4.21 -11.81
N ALA A 131 10.28 -5.35 -12.26
CA ALA A 131 11.54 -5.90 -11.76
C ALA A 131 12.72 -4.95 -12.00
N GLU A 132 12.79 -4.33 -13.18
CA GLU A 132 13.79 -3.30 -13.48
C GLU A 132 13.64 -2.08 -12.56
N VAL A 133 12.41 -1.57 -12.38
CA VAL A 133 12.10 -0.42 -11.50
C VAL A 133 12.57 -0.66 -10.07
N VAL A 134 12.36 -1.86 -9.53
CA VAL A 134 12.80 -2.22 -8.17
C VAL A 134 14.21 -2.82 -8.13
N ARG A 135 14.94 -2.79 -9.26
CA ARG A 135 16.31 -3.31 -9.41
C ARG A 135 16.44 -4.76 -8.94
N LEU A 136 15.45 -5.59 -9.27
CA LEU A 136 15.46 -7.02 -9.00
C LEU A 136 16.20 -7.76 -10.12
N PRO A 137 17.24 -8.54 -9.83
CA PRO A 137 17.85 -9.43 -10.82
C PRO A 137 16.84 -10.51 -11.22
N LEU A 138 16.62 -10.67 -12.53
CA LEU A 138 15.72 -11.66 -13.14
C LEU A 138 16.47 -12.90 -13.62
#